data_AF-A0AA40K1B9-F1
#
_entry.id   AF-A0AA40K1B9-F1
#
_cell.length_a   1.000
_cell.length_b   1.000
_cell.length_c   1.000
_cell.angle_alpha   90.00
_cell.angle_beta   90.00
_cell.angle_gamma   90.00
#
_symmetry.space_group_name_H-M   'P 1'
#
loop_
_entity.id
_entity.type
_entity.pdbx_description
1 polymer ?
#
loop_
_entity_poly.entity_id
_entity_poly.type
_entity_poly.pdbx_seq_one_letter_code
_entity_poly.pdbx_strand_id
1 'polypeptide(L)'
;MTSTTNNNDVTDMEALYRSAIADASSLTQAETNLIFGWASPEEDERICRTKANGKTRAELIAIAATNPEQLTKVESQLVQRSKGFLADLRREEQNPNQPPPDLPGLLELIDRAQDAARAAISSSPLYHKAHKAVWDALDDQERLAIIAAQNRLVQIMDEERAEDNRIYQLRKAQQAEQMASLGFSRD
;
A
#
# COMPACT_ATOMS: atom_id res chain seq x y z
N MET A 1 17.19 11.53 20.59
CA MET A 1 16.34 12.74 20.63
C MET A 1 14.91 12.27 20.50
N THR A 2 14.14 12.38 21.57
CA THR A 2 12.72 12.01 21.63
C THR A 2 11.92 13.00 20.80
N SER A 3 11.31 12.53 19.72
CA SER A 3 10.39 13.32 18.91
C SER A 3 9.09 13.46 19.68
N THR A 4 8.96 14.58 20.40
CA THR A 4 7.71 15.01 20.99
C THR A 4 6.79 15.37 19.83
N THR A 5 5.83 14.51 19.50
CA THR A 5 4.70 14.89 18.63
C THR A 5 4.03 16.08 19.30
N ASN A 6 4.12 17.26 18.69
CA ASN A 6 3.59 18.48 19.28
C ASN A 6 2.06 18.35 19.34
N ASN A 7 1.45 18.74 20.47
CA ASN A 7 -0.01 18.79 20.60
C ASN A 7 -0.70 19.65 19.52
N ASN A 8 0.06 20.55 18.87
CA ASN A 8 -0.42 21.34 17.73
C ASN A 8 -0.72 20.47 16.51
N ASP A 9 0.10 19.46 16.19
CA ASP A 9 -0.10 18.60 15.01
C ASP A 9 -1.37 17.74 15.14
N VAL A 10 -1.72 17.33 16.37
CA VAL A 10 -2.97 16.60 16.65
C VAL A 10 -4.18 17.53 16.55
N THR A 11 -4.05 18.78 17.01
CA THR A 11 -5.12 19.78 16.95
C THR A 11 -5.41 20.19 15.49
N ASP A 12 -4.38 20.31 14.66
CA ASP A 12 -4.50 20.61 13.24
C ASP A 12 -5.19 19.46 12.47
N MET A 13 -4.87 18.20 12.80
CA MET A 13 -5.56 17.04 12.22
C MET A 13 -7.03 16.93 12.67
N GLU A 14 -7.36 17.25 13.92
CA GLU A 14 -8.76 17.27 14.36
C GLU A 14 -9.58 18.35 13.65
N ALA A 15 -9.00 19.53 13.43
CA ALA A 15 -9.64 20.58 12.64
C ALA A 15 -9.89 20.11 11.21
N LEU A 16 -8.89 19.49 10.57
CA LEU A 16 -9.02 18.90 9.24
C LEU A 16 -10.12 17.81 9.19
N TYR A 17 -10.22 16.96 10.21
CA TYR A 17 -11.29 15.97 10.31
C TYR A 17 -12.67 16.58 10.46
N ARG A 18 -12.81 17.65 11.25
CA ARG A 18 -14.09 18.37 11.37
C ARG A 18 -14.48 19.01 10.04
N SER A 19 -13.54 19.61 9.33
CA SER A 19 -13.77 20.17 7.98
C SER A 19 -14.21 19.09 7.00
N ALA A 20 -13.54 17.94 6.98
CA ALA A 20 -13.90 16.81 6.15
C ALA A 20 -15.32 16.27 6.43
N ILE A 21 -15.71 16.20 7.71
CA ILE A 21 -17.05 15.75 8.10
C ILE A 21 -18.11 16.78 7.72
N ALA A 22 -17.79 18.07 7.79
CA ALA A 22 -18.72 19.14 7.45
C ALA A 22 -18.95 19.25 5.93
N ASP A 23 -17.88 19.24 5.14
CA ASP A 23 -17.92 19.28 3.68
C ASP A 23 -16.61 18.73 3.08
N ALA A 24 -16.57 17.43 2.82
CA ALA A 24 -15.40 16.78 2.22
C ALA A 24 -15.10 17.26 0.78
N SER A 25 -16.10 17.78 0.05
CA SER A 25 -15.90 18.25 -1.33
C SER A 25 -15.13 19.58 -1.41
N SER A 26 -15.07 20.31 -0.28
CA SER A 26 -14.29 21.55 -0.15
C SER A 26 -12.79 21.31 0.06
N LEU A 27 -12.38 20.07 0.35
CA LEU A 27 -10.99 19.75 0.63
C LEU A 27 -10.15 19.75 -0.66
N THR A 28 -8.92 20.24 -0.52
CA THR A 28 -7.91 20.08 -1.57
C THR A 28 -7.43 18.63 -1.66
N GLN A 29 -6.78 18.30 -2.78
CA GLN A 29 -6.17 16.97 -2.95
C GLN A 29 -5.09 16.70 -1.90
N ALA A 30 -4.32 17.71 -1.49
CA ALA A 30 -3.29 17.58 -0.46
C ALA A 30 -3.88 17.25 0.91
N GLU A 31 -4.98 17.90 1.29
CA GLU A 31 -5.72 17.63 2.53
C GLU A 31 -6.36 16.24 2.53
N THR A 32 -6.96 15.85 1.40
CA THR A 32 -7.45 14.48 1.18
C THR A 32 -6.34 13.46 1.37
N ASN A 33 -5.16 13.71 0.78
CA ASN A 33 -4.01 12.83 0.90
C ASN A 33 -3.51 12.75 2.35
N LEU A 34 -3.52 13.85 3.11
CA LEU A 34 -3.17 13.86 4.52
C LEU A 34 -4.11 12.98 5.36
N ILE A 35 -5.43 13.08 5.15
CA ILE A 35 -6.42 12.27 5.88
C ILE A 35 -6.19 10.77 5.64
N PHE A 36 -5.98 10.37 4.39
CA PHE A 36 -5.72 8.97 4.05
C PHE A 36 -4.27 8.51 4.30
N GLY A 37 -3.36 9.44 4.60
CA GLY A 37 -1.92 9.17 4.69
C GLY A 37 -1.30 8.75 3.35
N TRP A 38 -1.80 9.31 2.26
CA TRP A 38 -1.29 9.17 0.90
C TRP A 38 -0.14 10.15 0.63
N ALA A 39 0.65 9.88 -0.41
CA ALA A 39 1.73 10.77 -0.86
C ALA A 39 1.19 12.14 -1.30
N SER A 40 2.03 13.19 -1.37
CA SER A 40 1.61 14.43 -2.03
C SER A 40 1.29 14.15 -3.52
N PRO A 41 0.46 14.95 -4.19
CA PRO A 41 0.13 14.73 -5.60
C PRO A 41 1.37 14.64 -6.51
N GLU A 42 2.36 15.49 -6.28
CA GLU A 42 3.62 15.55 -7.04
C GLU A 42 4.46 14.30 -6.78
N GLU A 43 4.54 13.88 -5.51
CA GLU A 43 5.25 12.67 -5.13
C GLU A 43 4.56 11.45 -5.73
N ASP A 44 3.24 11.32 -5.60
CA ASP A 44 2.45 10.18 -6.11
C ASP A 44 2.60 10.01 -7.63
N GLU A 45 2.51 11.10 -8.38
CA GLU A 45 2.71 11.10 -9.83
C GLU A 45 4.14 10.66 -10.20
N ARG A 46 5.14 11.12 -9.45
CA ARG A 46 6.53 10.68 -9.60
C ARG A 46 6.70 9.18 -9.29
N ILE A 47 6.02 8.66 -8.25
CA ILE A 47 6.04 7.22 -7.93
C ILE A 47 5.44 6.45 -9.11
N CYS A 48 4.28 6.87 -9.60
CA CYS A 48 3.60 6.20 -10.71
C CYS A 48 4.51 6.12 -11.93
N ARG A 49 5.11 7.24 -12.36
CA ARG A 49 6.02 7.23 -13.52
C ARG A 49 7.22 6.32 -13.34
N THR A 50 7.82 6.33 -12.15
CA THR A 50 9.02 5.54 -11.86
C THR A 50 8.72 4.04 -11.80
N LYS A 51 7.61 3.64 -11.16
CA LYS A 51 7.32 2.24 -10.84
C LYS A 51 6.34 1.57 -11.81
N ALA A 52 5.54 2.34 -12.56
CA ALA A 52 4.55 1.83 -13.53
C ALA A 52 4.98 1.99 -14.99
N ASN A 53 6.29 1.90 -15.27
CA ASN A 53 6.84 1.99 -16.63
C ASN A 53 6.41 3.27 -17.37
N GLY A 54 6.51 4.42 -16.70
CA GLY A 54 6.18 5.73 -17.25
C GLY A 54 4.71 6.14 -17.19
N LYS A 55 3.80 5.26 -16.76
CA LYS A 55 2.37 5.60 -16.64
C LYS A 55 2.11 6.64 -15.53
N THR A 56 1.22 7.57 -15.83
CA THR A 56 0.69 8.57 -14.90
C THR A 56 -0.39 7.96 -14.00
N ARG A 57 -0.71 8.65 -12.89
CA ARG A 57 -1.81 8.20 -12.02
C ARG A 57 -3.14 8.12 -12.76
N ALA A 58 -3.44 9.13 -13.58
CA ALA A 58 -4.69 9.20 -14.33
C ALA A 58 -4.84 8.00 -15.30
N GLU A 59 -3.76 7.61 -15.97
CA GLU A 59 -3.75 6.42 -16.84
C GLU A 59 -3.99 5.14 -16.05
N LEU A 60 -3.35 4.99 -14.88
CA LEU A 60 -3.57 3.83 -14.01
C LEU A 60 -5.01 3.74 -13.51
N ILE A 61 -5.62 4.87 -13.13
CA ILE A 61 -7.05 4.93 -12.76
C ILE A 61 -7.93 4.56 -13.96
N ALA A 62 -7.63 5.06 -15.16
CA ALA A 62 -8.38 4.73 -16.37
C ALA A 62 -8.29 3.24 -16.71
N ILE A 63 -7.11 2.62 -16.61
CA ILE A 63 -6.92 1.19 -16.82
C ILE A 63 -7.69 0.40 -15.75
N ALA A 64 -7.57 0.77 -14.47
CA ALA A 64 -8.29 0.11 -13.38
C ALA A 64 -9.81 0.16 -13.55
N ALA A 65 -10.34 1.27 -14.04
CA ALA A 65 -11.77 1.45 -14.26
C ALA A 65 -12.30 0.67 -15.48
N THR A 66 -11.46 0.41 -16.50
CA THR A 66 -11.91 -0.16 -17.78
C THR A 66 -11.46 -1.60 -18.00
N ASN A 67 -10.21 -1.93 -17.66
CA ASN A 67 -9.56 -3.21 -17.90
C ASN A 67 -8.65 -3.58 -16.70
N PRO A 68 -9.21 -3.76 -15.50
CA PRO A 68 -8.44 -3.99 -14.28
C PRO A 68 -7.55 -5.24 -14.34
N GLU A 69 -7.90 -6.25 -15.14
CA GLU A 69 -7.11 -7.46 -15.36
C GLU A 69 -5.74 -7.20 -15.99
N GLN A 70 -5.59 -6.08 -16.72
CA GLN A 70 -4.33 -5.67 -17.33
C GLN A 70 -3.37 -5.03 -16.33
N LEU A 71 -3.85 -4.65 -15.14
CA LEU A 71 -2.96 -4.13 -14.11
C LEU A 71 -2.04 -5.25 -13.63
N THR A 72 -0.74 -4.94 -13.63
CA THR A 72 0.25 -5.71 -12.89
C THR A 72 0.04 -5.57 -11.38
N LYS A 73 0.73 -6.40 -10.60
CA LYS A 73 0.74 -6.31 -9.13
C LYS A 73 1.17 -4.93 -8.64
N VAL A 74 2.23 -4.38 -9.22
CA VAL A 74 2.79 -3.06 -8.88
C VAL A 74 1.79 -1.96 -9.23
N GLU A 75 1.22 -1.99 -10.43
CA GLU A 75 0.23 -0.99 -10.86
C GLU A 75 -1.03 -1.03 -10.00
N SER A 76 -1.50 -2.24 -9.63
CA SER A 76 -2.64 -2.42 -8.72
C SER A 76 -2.37 -1.79 -7.34
N GLN A 77 -1.15 -1.95 -6.81
CA GLN A 77 -0.74 -1.34 -5.54
C GLN A 77 -0.61 0.20 -5.64
N LEU A 78 -0.19 0.74 -6.78
CA LEU A 78 -0.10 2.19 -7.01
C LEU A 78 -1.48 2.85 -7.15
N VAL A 79 -2.45 2.18 -7.80
CA VAL A 79 -3.84 2.67 -7.85
C VAL A 79 -4.44 2.75 -6.45
N GLN A 80 -4.16 1.75 -5.59
CA GLN A 80 -4.54 1.74 -4.17
C GLN A 80 -3.75 2.74 -3.29
N ARG A 81 -2.91 3.58 -3.92
CA ARG A 81 -2.14 4.69 -3.32
C ARG A 81 -1.02 4.25 -2.37
N SER A 82 -0.22 3.32 -2.86
CA SER A 82 1.25 3.42 -2.78
C SER A 82 1.90 3.31 -1.40
N LYS A 83 1.18 2.92 -0.34
CA LYS A 83 1.70 2.94 1.04
C LYS A 83 3.04 2.18 1.19
N GLY A 84 3.21 1.06 0.47
CA GLY A 84 4.48 0.31 0.45
C GLY A 84 5.62 1.02 -0.30
N PHE A 85 5.32 1.75 -1.38
CA PHE A 85 6.34 2.37 -2.23
C PHE A 85 6.92 3.67 -1.69
N LEU A 86 6.19 4.38 -0.81
CA LEU A 86 6.67 5.59 -0.14
C LEU A 86 7.89 5.31 0.76
N ALA A 87 7.89 4.16 1.43
CA ALA A 87 9.01 3.75 2.27
C ALA A 87 10.26 3.37 1.44
N ASP A 88 10.05 2.80 0.26
CA ASP A 88 11.14 2.37 -0.62
C ASP A 88 11.77 3.54 -1.38
N LEU A 89 10.98 4.52 -1.85
CA LEU A 89 11.50 5.71 -2.53
C LEU A 89 12.31 6.63 -1.61
N ARG A 90 11.83 6.88 -0.38
CA ARG A 90 12.62 7.66 0.60
C ARG A 90 13.95 6.98 0.93
N ARG A 91 14.01 5.65 0.84
CA ARG A 91 15.24 4.88 1.02
C ARG A 91 16.17 5.00 -0.19
N GLU A 92 15.63 4.87 -1.40
CA GLU A 92 16.37 5.04 -2.66
C GLU A 92 16.99 6.44 -2.78
N GLU A 93 16.27 7.50 -2.36
CA GLU A 93 16.77 8.88 -2.34
C GLU A 93 17.86 9.11 -1.28
N GLN A 94 17.75 8.47 -0.12
CA GLN A 94 18.70 8.63 0.97
C GLN A 94 19.97 7.80 0.80
N ASN A 95 19.92 6.66 0.10
CA ASN A 95 21.10 5.84 -0.15
C ASN A 95 21.00 4.97 -1.43
N PRO A 96 21.29 5.52 -2.62
CA PRO A 96 21.09 4.83 -3.90
C PRO A 96 22.01 3.62 -4.14
N ASN A 97 23.06 3.45 -3.31
CA ASN A 97 24.07 2.39 -3.48
C ASN A 97 24.04 1.33 -2.38
N GLN A 98 23.08 1.39 -1.45
CA GLN A 98 22.97 0.39 -0.39
C GLN A 98 22.03 -0.75 -0.81
N PRO A 99 22.47 -2.02 -0.80
CA PRO A 99 21.54 -3.14 -0.97
C PRO A 99 20.53 -3.13 0.18
N PRO A 100 19.28 -3.58 -0.05
CA PRO A 100 18.28 -3.66 1.00
C PRO A 100 18.81 -4.56 2.12
N PRO A 101 18.79 -4.11 3.39
CA PRO A 101 19.23 -4.94 4.51
C PRO A 101 18.29 -6.12 4.69
N ASP A 102 18.83 -7.27 5.11
CA ASP A 102 18.04 -8.41 5.55
C ASP A 102 17.11 -8.02 6.71
N LEU A 103 15.85 -8.44 6.59
CA LEU A 103 14.69 -7.54 6.71
C LEU A 103 13.90 -7.42 8.04
N PRO A 104 14.17 -8.04 9.21
CA PRO A 104 13.19 -7.93 10.31
C PRO A 104 13.30 -6.63 11.14
N GLY A 105 14.51 -6.17 11.48
CA GLY A 105 14.69 -5.29 12.63
C GLY A 105 14.60 -3.77 12.39
N LEU A 106 14.82 -3.31 11.15
CA LEU A 106 14.96 -1.88 10.85
C LEU A 106 13.69 -1.27 10.24
N LEU A 107 12.95 -2.05 9.45
CA LEU A 107 11.60 -1.70 8.96
C LEU A 107 10.63 -1.54 10.14
N GLU A 108 10.72 -2.44 11.12
CA GLU A 108 9.98 -2.31 12.38
C GLU A 108 10.24 -1.00 13.14
N LEU A 109 11.39 -0.34 12.94
CA LEU A 109 11.78 0.84 13.72
C LEU A 109 11.26 2.15 13.11
N ILE A 110 11.20 2.21 11.76
CA ILE A 110 10.56 3.30 11.01
C ILE A 110 9.03 3.14 11.06
N ASP A 111 8.53 1.91 10.94
CA ASP A 111 7.12 1.59 11.17
C ASP A 111 6.72 1.98 12.59
N ARG A 112 7.48 1.64 13.64
CA ARG A 112 7.12 1.98 15.04
C ARG A 112 6.95 3.49 15.32
N ALA A 113 7.72 4.37 14.68
CA ALA A 113 7.59 5.82 14.87
C ALA A 113 6.41 6.41 14.09
N GLN A 114 6.16 5.92 12.86
CA GLN A 114 4.97 6.29 12.09
C GLN A 114 3.70 5.65 12.64
N ASP A 115 3.78 4.46 13.23
CA ASP A 115 2.69 3.74 13.85
C ASP A 115 2.27 4.38 15.16
N ALA A 116 3.18 4.96 15.94
CA ALA A 116 2.81 5.72 17.14
C ALA A 116 2.02 7.00 16.78
N ALA A 117 2.49 7.76 15.79
CA ALA A 117 1.77 8.93 15.29
C ALA A 117 0.44 8.54 14.61
N ARG A 118 0.43 7.47 13.82
CA ARG A 118 -0.76 6.95 13.13
C ARG A 118 -1.76 6.33 14.10
N ALA A 119 -1.31 5.70 15.18
CA ALA A 119 -2.15 5.19 16.26
C ALA A 119 -2.76 6.34 17.08
N ALA A 120 -1.99 7.40 17.35
CA ALA A 120 -2.53 8.60 17.98
C ALA A 120 -3.60 9.26 17.08
N ILE A 121 -3.32 9.38 15.78
CA ILE A 121 -4.24 9.95 14.79
C ILE A 121 -5.49 9.07 14.61
N SER A 122 -5.35 7.75 14.53
CA SER A 122 -6.47 6.82 14.36
C SER A 122 -7.28 6.61 15.65
N SER A 123 -6.71 6.95 16.81
CA SER A 123 -7.43 6.95 18.08
C SER A 123 -8.42 8.12 18.23
N SER A 124 -8.35 9.12 17.33
CA SER A 124 -9.32 10.21 17.31
C SER A 124 -10.73 9.67 16.97
N PRO A 125 -11.78 10.01 17.74
CA PRO A 125 -13.14 9.57 17.45
C PRO A 125 -13.70 10.15 16.13
N LEU A 126 -13.03 11.16 15.57
CA LEU A 126 -13.38 11.76 14.28
C LEU A 126 -12.72 11.05 13.09
N TYR A 127 -11.64 10.30 13.32
CA TYR A 127 -10.83 9.67 12.27
C TYR A 127 -11.69 8.86 11.29
N HIS A 128 -12.47 7.88 11.79
CA HIS A 128 -13.30 7.04 10.94
C HIS A 128 -14.41 7.82 10.22
N LYS A 129 -14.96 8.86 10.84
CA LYS A 129 -16.00 9.70 10.24
C LYS A 129 -15.42 10.54 9.11
N ALA A 130 -14.26 11.15 9.32
CA ALA A 130 -13.56 11.92 8.30
C ALA A 130 -13.12 11.01 7.14
N HIS A 131 -12.49 9.87 7.42
CA HIS A 131 -12.11 8.89 6.37
C HIS A 131 -13.31 8.47 5.52
N LYS A 132 -14.45 8.17 6.16
CA LYS A 132 -15.68 7.83 5.44
C LYS A 132 -16.21 9.00 4.62
N ALA A 133 -16.26 10.20 5.19
CA ALA A 133 -16.75 11.39 4.49
C ALA A 133 -15.90 11.70 3.24
N VAL A 134 -14.58 11.64 3.35
CA VAL A 134 -13.69 11.86 2.20
C VAL A 134 -13.81 10.73 1.20
N TRP A 135 -13.92 9.47 1.64
CA TRP A 135 -14.17 8.34 0.74
C TRP A 135 -15.47 8.51 -0.04
N ASP A 136 -16.54 8.93 0.63
CA ASP A 136 -17.84 9.19 0.02
C ASP A 136 -17.86 10.44 -0.88
N ALA A 137 -16.86 11.32 -0.76
CA ALA A 137 -16.68 12.49 -1.62
C ALA A 137 -15.73 12.25 -2.81
N LEU A 138 -14.99 11.13 -2.84
CA LEU A 138 -14.19 10.76 -4.02
C LEU A 138 -15.09 10.59 -5.25
N ASP A 139 -14.53 10.88 -6.41
CA ASP A 139 -15.20 10.62 -7.68
C ASP A 139 -15.51 9.12 -7.84
N ASP A 140 -16.66 8.81 -8.44
CA ASP A 140 -17.13 7.43 -8.62
C ASP A 140 -16.12 6.60 -9.42
N GLN A 141 -15.49 7.18 -10.44
CA GLN A 141 -14.50 6.49 -11.25
C GLN A 141 -13.25 6.19 -10.43
N GLU A 142 -12.79 7.12 -9.58
CA GLU A 142 -11.64 6.89 -8.72
C GLU A 142 -11.93 5.81 -7.67
N ARG A 143 -13.11 5.82 -7.04
CA ARG A 143 -13.51 4.76 -6.11
C ARG A 143 -13.55 3.40 -6.77
N LEU A 144 -14.21 3.31 -7.92
CA LEU A 144 -14.33 2.05 -8.65
C LEU A 144 -12.96 1.54 -9.10
N ALA A 145 -12.07 2.43 -9.54
CA ALA A 145 -10.68 2.09 -9.88
C ALA A 145 -9.92 1.52 -8.67
N ILE A 146 -10.04 2.13 -7.48
CA ILE A 146 -9.39 1.64 -6.26
C ILE A 146 -9.91 0.25 -5.88
N ILE A 147 -11.24 0.04 -5.94
CA ILE A 147 -11.87 -1.26 -5.64
C ILE A 147 -11.44 -2.32 -6.66
N ALA A 148 -11.44 -1.98 -7.94
CA ALA A 148 -11.06 -2.90 -9.01
C ALA A 148 -9.58 -3.31 -8.90
N ALA A 149 -8.70 -2.35 -8.61
CA ALA A 149 -7.29 -2.61 -8.35
C ALA A 149 -7.08 -3.47 -7.09
N GLN A 150 -7.87 -3.28 -6.03
CA GLN A 150 -7.86 -4.15 -4.85
C GLN A 150 -8.21 -5.60 -5.19
N ASN A 151 -9.30 -5.79 -5.93
CA ASN A 151 -9.74 -7.12 -6.34
C ASN A 151 -8.69 -7.79 -7.24
N ARG A 152 -8.10 -7.05 -8.17
CA ARG A 152 -7.03 -7.56 -9.02
C ARG A 152 -5.80 -7.98 -8.20
N LEU A 153 -5.39 -7.16 -7.25
CA LEU A 153 -4.24 -7.47 -6.39
C LEU A 153 -4.47 -8.77 -5.61
N VAL A 154 -5.66 -8.94 -5.01
CA VAL A 154 -6.02 -10.16 -4.28
C VAL A 154 -5.96 -11.36 -5.20
N GLN A 155 -6.52 -11.25 -6.41
CA GLN A 155 -6.47 -12.32 -7.39
C GLN A 155 -5.03 -12.72 -7.76
N ILE A 156 -4.16 -11.74 -8.02
CA ILE A 156 -2.75 -12.01 -8.33
C ILE A 156 -2.08 -12.74 -7.16
N MET A 157 -2.33 -12.31 -5.92
CA MET A 157 -1.75 -12.95 -4.73
C MET A 157 -2.24 -14.38 -4.52
N ASP A 158 -3.52 -14.64 -4.81
CA ASP A 158 -4.09 -15.99 -4.75
C ASP A 158 -3.53 -16.90 -5.85
N GLU A 159 -3.34 -16.38 -7.06
CA GLU A 159 -2.68 -17.07 -8.18
C GLU A 159 -1.22 -17.43 -7.84
N GLU A 160 -0.45 -16.47 -7.29
CA GLU A 160 0.92 -16.70 -6.83
C GLU A 160 0.98 -17.79 -5.75
N ARG A 161 0.10 -17.71 -4.74
CA ARG A 161 0.02 -18.70 -3.67
C ARG A 161 -0.36 -20.10 -4.20
N ALA A 162 -1.26 -20.17 -5.16
CA ALA A 162 -1.65 -21.43 -5.78
C ALA A 162 -0.47 -22.07 -6.53
N GLU A 163 0.33 -21.27 -7.25
CA GLU A 163 1.50 -21.75 -7.95
C GLU A 163 2.63 -22.18 -6.98
N ASP A 164 2.87 -21.42 -5.92
CA ASP A 164 3.83 -21.79 -4.87
C ASP A 164 3.46 -23.14 -4.24
N ASN A 165 2.17 -23.34 -3.95
CA ASN A 165 1.66 -24.61 -3.45
C ASN A 165 1.87 -25.75 -4.45
N ARG A 166 1.62 -25.51 -5.74
CA ARG A 166 1.86 -26.49 -6.80
C ARG A 166 3.33 -26.89 -6.87
N ILE A 167 4.24 -25.92 -6.90
CA ILE A 167 5.69 -26.14 -6.93
C ILE A 167 6.14 -26.92 -5.69
N TYR A 168 5.63 -26.56 -4.51
CA TYR A 168 5.92 -27.26 -3.27
C TYR A 168 5.49 -28.73 -3.33
N GLN A 169 4.28 -29.04 -3.80
CA GLN A 169 3.80 -30.42 -3.93
C GLN A 169 4.63 -31.22 -4.94
N LEU A 170 5.02 -30.61 -6.06
CA LEU A 170 5.90 -31.26 -7.04
C LEU A 170 7.26 -31.62 -6.44
N ARG A 171 7.89 -30.70 -5.70
CA ARG A 171 9.16 -30.98 -5.00
C ARG A 171 9.01 -32.09 -3.96
N LYS A 172 7.92 -32.10 -3.22
CA LYS A 172 7.62 -33.13 -2.22
C LYS A 172 7.43 -34.50 -2.88
N ALA A 173 6.74 -34.58 -4.00
CA ALA A 173 6.57 -35.81 -4.77
C ALA A 173 7.92 -36.32 -5.31
N GLN A 174 8.74 -35.45 -5.89
CA GLN A 174 10.09 -35.80 -6.38
C GLN A 174 11.00 -36.30 -5.25
N GLN A 175 10.95 -35.67 -4.07
CA GLN A 175 11.69 -36.15 -2.90
C GLN A 175 11.18 -37.52 -2.41
N ALA A 176 9.87 -37.75 -2.41
CA ALA A 176 9.31 -39.05 -2.04
C ALA A 176 9.75 -40.16 -3.02
N GLU A 177 9.79 -39.87 -4.32
CA GLU A 177 10.30 -40.79 -5.35
C GLU A 177 11.80 -41.06 -5.20
N GLN A 178 12.60 -40.04 -4.88
CA GLN A 178 14.03 -40.20 -4.60
C GLN A 178 14.30 -41.03 -3.34
N MET A 179 13.53 -40.83 -2.27
CA MET A 179 13.66 -41.63 -1.05
C MET A 179 13.22 -43.09 -1.27
N ALA A 180 12.21 -43.32 -2.12
CA ALA A 180 11.81 -44.65 -2.52
C ALA A 180 12.86 -45.35 -3.41
N SER A 181 13.54 -44.61 -4.30
CA SER A 181 14.60 -45.17 -5.16
C SER A 181 15.93 -45.41 -4.45
N LEU A 182 16.20 -44.72 -3.34
CA LEU A 182 17.36 -44.93 -2.47
C LEU A 182 17.20 -46.12 -1.49
N GLY A 183 16.09 -46.85 -1.54
CA GLY A 183 15.95 -48.12 -0.81
C GLY A 183 15.76 -47.99 0.70
N PHE A 184 15.31 -46.84 1.21
CA PHE A 184 14.83 -46.74 2.60
C PHE A 184 13.48 -47.46 2.73
N SER A 185 13.54 -48.79 2.79
CA SER A 185 12.47 -49.62 3.34
C SER A 185 12.29 -49.23 4.80
N ARG A 186 11.10 -48.72 5.15
CA ARG A 186 10.67 -48.65 6.54
C ARG A 186 10.37 -50.08 6.99
N ASP A 187 11.36 -50.72 7.59
CA ASP A 187 11.13 -51.78 8.58
C ASP A 187 10.72 -51.14 9.92
#